data_AF-A0A7J9XYZ5-F1
#
_entry.id   AF-A0A7J9XYZ5-F1
#
_cell.length_a   1.000
_cell.length_b   1.000
_cell.length_c   1.000
_cell.angle_alpha   90.00
_cell.angle_beta   90.00
_cell.angle_gamma   90.00
#
_symmetry.space_group_name_H-M   'P 1'
#
loop_
_entity.id
_entity.type
_entity.pdbx_description
1 polymer ?
#
loop_
_entity_poly.entity_id
_entity_poly.type
_entity_poly.pdbx_seq_one_letter_code
_entity_poly.pdbx_strand_id
1 'polypeptide(L)'
;ELAAELRVGRVLVKDESARLGLSAFKVLGASWGVLRALSASLGDEPAAVDLAGLRTRLRYGRSPRLVAATDGNHGRAVARMAALLGLSADIFVPSGLSSQAVSAITGEGATVTTVDGSYDDAVRQAADATRATGAVLVQDSGWPGYEEVPGWIAEGYATLFAELDEQLVEAGAAGVGLVAVPVGVGALAQAAVAHYRGTHAKTAPALLAVEPAVAACVLASLARGRLTSVPTGATVMAGLNCGTPSGVAWPYLRDGV
;
A
#
# COMPACT_ATOMS: atom_id res chain seq x y z
N GLU A 1 -3.09 31.25 1.45
CA GLU A 1 -4.37 31.35 0.72
C GLU A 1 -5.34 30.24 1.16
N LEU A 2 -5.03 28.97 0.90
CA LEU A 2 -5.91 27.83 1.24
C LEU A 2 -6.30 27.70 2.73
N ALA A 3 -5.37 27.91 3.67
CA ALA A 3 -5.68 27.85 5.10
C ALA A 3 -6.72 28.93 5.52
N ALA A 4 -6.64 30.11 4.93
CA ALA A 4 -7.59 31.19 5.20
C ALA A 4 -8.96 30.90 4.58
N GLU A 5 -9.00 30.35 3.37
CA GLU A 5 -10.22 29.89 2.69
C GLU A 5 -10.96 28.83 3.52
N LEU A 6 -10.24 27.82 4.00
CA LEU A 6 -10.77 26.74 4.83
C LEU A 6 -10.98 27.15 6.30
N ARG A 7 -10.60 28.38 6.69
CA ARG A 7 -10.68 28.90 8.07
C ARG A 7 -9.98 28.00 9.10
N VAL A 8 -8.82 27.46 8.73
CA VAL A 8 -7.95 26.65 9.59
C VAL A 8 -6.61 27.34 9.83
N GLY A 9 -5.91 26.97 10.90
CA GLY A 9 -4.62 27.59 11.24
C GLY A 9 -3.53 27.32 10.21
N ARG A 10 -3.42 26.08 9.71
CA ARG A 10 -2.44 25.67 8.69
C ARG A 10 -3.03 24.54 7.85
N VAL A 11 -2.58 24.45 6.60
CA VAL A 11 -2.81 23.31 5.71
C VAL A 11 -1.44 22.82 5.26
N LEU A 12 -1.18 21.54 5.46
CA LEU A 12 0.10 20.91 5.16
C LEU A 12 -0.18 19.71 4.24
N VAL A 13 0.73 19.47 3.31
CA VAL A 13 0.66 18.34 2.37
C VAL A 13 1.98 17.59 2.46
N LYS A 14 1.91 16.31 2.80
CA LYS A 14 3.07 15.42 2.72
C LYS A 14 3.25 15.01 1.25
N ASP A 15 4.26 15.58 0.60
CA ASP A 15 4.53 15.34 -0.81
C ASP A 15 5.32 14.04 -1.00
N GLU A 16 4.67 13.05 -1.60
CA GLU A 16 5.22 11.72 -1.90
C GLU A 16 5.51 11.53 -3.40
N SER A 17 5.47 12.60 -4.19
CA SER A 17 5.61 12.57 -5.66
C SER A 17 7.02 12.22 -6.15
N ALA A 18 8.02 12.23 -5.26
CA ALA A 18 9.41 11.89 -5.59
C ALA A 18 9.98 10.77 -4.71
N ARG A 19 9.13 10.02 -3.99
CA ARG A 19 9.56 9.03 -3.01
C ARG A 19 10.46 7.96 -3.65
N LEU A 20 11.75 7.99 -3.31
CA LEU A 20 12.78 7.08 -3.81
C LEU A 20 12.81 6.97 -5.36
N GLY A 21 12.59 8.09 -6.06
CA GLY A 21 12.58 8.12 -7.53
C GLY A 21 11.34 7.45 -8.15
N LEU A 22 10.29 7.26 -7.37
CA LEU A 22 8.95 6.84 -7.81
C LEU A 22 7.94 7.95 -7.54
N SER A 23 6.88 8.00 -8.34
CA SER A 23 5.85 9.04 -8.28
C SER A 23 4.79 8.82 -7.19
N ALA A 24 5.08 8.00 -6.17
CA ALA A 24 4.14 7.64 -5.11
C ALA A 24 4.83 6.99 -3.90
N PHE A 25 4.16 7.06 -2.75
CA PHE A 25 4.62 6.49 -1.47
C PHE A 25 4.69 4.95 -1.43
N LYS A 26 4.06 4.24 -2.39
CA LYS A 26 3.82 2.79 -2.31
C LYS A 26 5.09 1.96 -2.12
N VAL A 27 6.25 2.48 -2.52
CA VAL A 27 7.56 1.85 -2.30
C VAL A 27 7.95 1.70 -0.84
N LEU A 28 7.47 2.58 0.06
CA LEU A 28 7.71 2.44 1.50
C LEU A 28 7.19 1.08 2.00
N GLY A 29 5.90 0.79 1.76
CA GLY A 29 5.30 -0.50 2.11
C GLY A 29 5.79 -1.66 1.25
N ALA A 30 5.90 -1.49 -0.07
CA ALA A 30 6.33 -2.58 -0.96
C ALA A 30 7.75 -3.04 -0.64
N SER A 31 8.68 -2.13 -0.34
CA SER A 31 10.06 -2.49 0.00
C SER A 31 10.14 -3.32 1.29
N TRP A 32 9.43 -2.92 2.34
CA TRP A 32 9.37 -3.67 3.60
C TRP A 32 8.65 -5.02 3.43
N GLY A 33 7.50 -5.01 2.76
CA GLY A 33 6.73 -6.23 2.46
C GLY A 33 7.51 -7.25 1.63
N VAL A 34 8.22 -6.82 0.59
CA VAL A 34 9.08 -7.69 -0.22
C VAL A 34 10.23 -8.26 0.60
N LEU A 35 10.92 -7.42 1.38
CA LEU A 35 12.04 -7.85 2.22
C LEU A 35 11.59 -8.96 3.19
N ARG A 36 10.52 -8.71 3.94
CA ARG A 36 9.97 -9.65 4.92
C ARG A 36 9.45 -10.93 4.27
N ALA A 37 8.70 -10.83 3.17
CA ALA A 37 8.18 -12.00 2.45
C ALA A 37 9.30 -12.90 1.91
N LEU A 38 10.36 -12.30 1.36
CA LEU A 38 11.50 -13.06 0.86
C LEU A 38 12.31 -13.66 2.00
N SER A 39 12.58 -12.92 3.07
CA SER A 39 13.26 -13.45 4.27
C SER A 39 12.51 -14.65 4.87
N ALA A 40 11.19 -14.55 5.05
CA ALA A 40 10.36 -15.65 5.51
C ALA A 40 10.45 -16.86 4.58
N SER A 41 10.43 -16.65 3.25
CA SER A 41 10.55 -17.74 2.27
C SER A 41 11.93 -18.44 2.28
N LEU A 42 12.97 -17.75 2.75
CA LEU A 42 14.33 -18.27 2.89
C LEU A 42 14.59 -18.90 4.26
N GLY A 43 13.65 -18.79 5.21
CA GLY A 43 13.82 -19.26 6.60
C GLY A 43 14.67 -18.32 7.47
N ASP A 44 14.84 -17.06 7.05
CA ASP A 44 15.71 -16.07 7.69
C ASP A 44 14.90 -15.12 8.60
N GLU A 45 14.24 -15.66 9.62
CA GLU A 45 13.50 -14.85 10.60
C GLU A 45 14.26 -14.71 11.95
N PRO A 46 14.39 -13.48 12.50
CA PRO A 46 13.93 -12.22 11.93
C PRO A 46 14.80 -11.76 10.75
N ALA A 47 14.21 -10.98 9.83
CA ALA A 47 14.87 -10.44 8.63
C ALA A 47 16.14 -9.62 8.97
N ALA A 48 17.27 -10.30 9.15
CA ALA A 48 18.55 -9.70 9.52
C ALA A 48 19.40 -9.37 8.30
N VAL A 49 18.77 -8.96 7.19
CA VAL A 49 19.48 -8.67 5.95
C VAL A 49 18.95 -7.37 5.35
N ASP A 50 19.85 -6.45 5.03
CA ASP A 50 19.54 -5.31 4.18
C ASP A 50 19.31 -5.77 2.72
N LEU A 51 18.91 -4.84 1.84
CA LEU A 51 18.68 -5.18 0.42
C LEU A 51 19.93 -5.77 -0.26
N ALA A 52 21.13 -5.35 0.14
CA ALA A 52 22.37 -5.81 -0.47
C ALA A 52 22.67 -7.27 -0.10
N GLY A 53 22.50 -7.64 1.17
CA GLY A 53 22.66 -9.00 1.62
C GLY A 53 21.52 -9.90 1.11
N LEU A 54 20.27 -9.43 1.05
CA LEU A 54 19.17 -10.22 0.49
C LEU A 54 19.45 -10.51 -1.00
N ARG A 55 19.85 -9.49 -1.76
CA ARG A 55 20.26 -9.67 -3.17
C ARG A 55 21.39 -10.69 -3.32
N THR A 56 22.35 -10.67 -2.41
CA THR A 56 23.48 -11.62 -2.43
C THR A 56 22.99 -13.05 -2.20
N ARG A 57 22.10 -13.27 -1.22
CA ARG A 57 21.52 -14.60 -0.95
C ARG A 57 20.69 -15.13 -2.12
N LEU A 58 19.86 -14.27 -2.71
CA LEU A 58 19.03 -14.63 -3.87
C LEU A 58 19.87 -15.02 -5.10
N ARG A 59 21.05 -14.43 -5.29
CA ARG A 59 21.96 -14.78 -6.39
C ARG A 59 22.47 -16.22 -6.33
N TYR A 60 22.67 -16.76 -5.13
CA TYR A 60 23.21 -18.11 -4.91
C TYR A 60 22.14 -19.12 -4.46
N GLY A 61 20.91 -18.65 -4.21
CA GLY A 61 19.78 -19.44 -3.75
C GLY A 61 18.67 -19.55 -4.80
N ARG A 62 17.43 -19.59 -4.32
CA ARG A 62 16.23 -19.55 -5.19
C ARG A 62 15.98 -18.10 -5.62
N SER A 63 15.62 -17.94 -6.89
CA SER A 63 15.19 -16.66 -7.47
C SER A 63 13.67 -16.68 -7.68
N PRO A 64 12.86 -16.45 -6.63
CA PRO A 64 11.41 -16.43 -6.77
C PRO A 64 10.98 -15.26 -7.66
N ARG A 65 9.87 -15.45 -8.35
CA ARG A 65 9.18 -14.36 -9.03
C ARG A 65 8.31 -13.60 -8.04
N LEU A 66 8.31 -12.28 -8.10
CA LEU A 66 7.36 -11.46 -7.35
C LEU A 66 6.06 -11.31 -8.14
N VAL A 67 4.93 -11.47 -7.48
CA VAL A 67 3.61 -11.38 -8.12
C VAL A 67 2.75 -10.41 -7.34
N ALA A 68 2.05 -9.51 -8.03
CA ALA A 68 1.11 -8.56 -7.41
C ALA A 68 0.02 -8.15 -8.41
N ALA A 69 -1.13 -7.75 -7.90
CA ALA A 69 -2.13 -6.99 -8.65
C ALA A 69 -2.11 -5.50 -8.28
N THR A 70 -2.42 -4.62 -9.24
CA THR A 70 -2.35 -3.17 -9.03
C THR A 70 -3.27 -2.37 -9.96
N ASP A 71 -3.69 -1.20 -9.48
CA ASP A 71 -4.24 -0.09 -10.27
C ASP A 71 -3.18 0.99 -10.58
N GLY A 72 -1.90 0.64 -10.47
CA GLY A 72 -0.76 1.50 -10.81
C GLY A 72 0.37 1.40 -9.78
N ASN A 73 0.36 2.27 -8.78
CA ASN A 73 1.51 2.54 -7.91
C ASN A 73 2.07 1.34 -7.15
N HIS A 74 1.23 0.40 -6.67
CA HIS A 74 1.68 -0.77 -5.91
C HIS A 74 2.54 -1.69 -6.77
N GLY A 75 2.02 -2.13 -7.91
CA GLY A 75 2.76 -3.01 -8.83
C GLY A 75 4.00 -2.35 -9.42
N ARG A 76 4.02 -1.03 -9.64
CA ARG A 76 5.27 -0.33 -10.01
C ARG A 76 6.31 -0.41 -8.89
N ALA A 77 5.90 -0.24 -7.64
CA ALA A 77 6.81 -0.37 -6.51
C ALA A 77 7.32 -1.80 -6.33
N VAL A 78 6.47 -2.82 -6.48
CA VAL A 78 6.88 -4.23 -6.47
C VAL A 78 7.85 -4.54 -7.62
N ALA A 79 7.58 -4.03 -8.82
CA ALA A 79 8.46 -4.17 -9.98
C ALA A 79 9.83 -3.52 -9.74
N ARG A 80 9.87 -2.30 -9.18
CA ARG A 80 11.12 -1.63 -8.76
C ARG A 80 11.91 -2.50 -7.79
N MET A 81 11.25 -3.08 -6.78
CA MET A 81 11.91 -3.95 -5.80
C MET A 81 12.45 -5.23 -6.44
N ALA A 82 11.71 -5.85 -7.35
CA ALA A 82 12.20 -6.99 -8.13
C ALA A 82 13.47 -6.63 -8.91
N ALA A 83 13.47 -5.49 -9.62
CA ALA A 83 14.62 -5.01 -10.38
C ALA A 83 15.85 -4.78 -9.49
N LEU A 84 15.69 -4.13 -8.33
CA LEU A 84 16.77 -3.89 -7.37
C LEU A 84 17.40 -5.20 -6.85
N LEU A 85 16.58 -6.22 -6.64
CA LEU A 85 17.00 -7.54 -6.18
C LEU A 85 17.45 -8.48 -7.31
N GLY A 86 17.32 -8.09 -8.57
CA GLY A 86 17.63 -8.93 -9.73
C GLY A 86 16.63 -10.09 -9.93
N LEU A 87 15.38 -9.91 -9.49
CA LEU A 87 14.28 -10.86 -9.65
C LEU A 87 13.36 -10.43 -10.81
N SER A 88 12.50 -11.35 -11.24
CA SER A 88 11.39 -11.04 -12.14
C SER A 88 10.13 -10.67 -11.38
N ALA A 89 9.26 -9.85 -12.00
CA ALA A 89 7.94 -9.52 -11.46
C ALA A 89 6.83 -9.73 -12.51
N ASP A 90 5.73 -10.37 -12.11
CA ASP A 90 4.48 -10.42 -12.86
C ASP A 90 3.44 -9.55 -12.17
N ILE A 91 2.90 -8.58 -12.91
CA ILE A 91 1.96 -7.58 -12.39
C ILE A 91 0.64 -7.73 -13.13
N PHE A 92 -0.41 -8.08 -12.38
CA PHE A 92 -1.77 -8.19 -12.89
C PHE A 92 -2.46 -6.83 -12.75
N VAL A 93 -3.09 -6.36 -13.81
CA VAL A 93 -3.77 -5.07 -13.83
C VAL A 93 -5.18 -5.25 -14.36
N PRO A 94 -6.21 -4.57 -13.82
CA PRO A 94 -7.54 -4.69 -14.38
C PRO A 94 -7.64 -3.97 -15.73
N SER A 95 -8.73 -4.27 -16.43
CA SER A 95 -9.12 -3.54 -17.62
C SER A 95 -9.27 -2.03 -17.33
N GLY A 96 -8.77 -1.19 -18.23
CA GLY A 96 -8.91 0.26 -18.11
C GLY A 96 -7.78 0.99 -17.37
N LEU A 97 -6.75 0.29 -16.90
CA LEU A 97 -5.55 0.96 -16.40
C LEU A 97 -4.90 1.81 -17.52
N SER A 98 -4.47 3.03 -17.19
CA SER A 98 -3.92 3.94 -18.18
C SER A 98 -2.63 3.39 -18.82
N SER A 99 -2.42 3.70 -20.11
CA SER A 99 -1.20 3.30 -20.82
C SER A 99 0.07 3.85 -20.16
N GLN A 100 -0.02 5.03 -19.54
CA GLN A 100 1.07 5.61 -18.76
C GLN A 100 1.41 4.77 -17.53
N ALA A 101 0.40 4.30 -16.78
CA ALA A 101 0.62 3.45 -15.61
C ALA A 101 1.19 2.08 -16.01
N VAL A 102 0.67 1.47 -17.09
CA VAL A 102 1.23 0.23 -17.65
C VAL A 102 2.69 0.43 -18.07
N SER A 103 2.99 1.50 -18.81
CA SER A 103 4.36 1.82 -19.23
C SER A 103 5.30 2.09 -18.05
N ALA A 104 4.80 2.67 -16.97
CA ALA A 104 5.60 2.92 -15.78
C ALA A 104 5.95 1.62 -15.04
N ILE A 105 5.09 0.60 -15.09
CA ILE A 105 5.34 -0.73 -14.53
C ILE A 105 6.30 -1.51 -15.43
N THR A 106 6.04 -1.57 -16.74
CA THR A 106 6.91 -2.29 -17.70
C THR A 106 8.30 -1.65 -17.80
N GLY A 107 8.40 -0.33 -17.62
CA GLY A 107 9.67 0.39 -17.54
C GLY A 107 10.58 -0.02 -16.37
N GLU A 108 10.01 -0.65 -15.33
CA GLU A 108 10.78 -1.27 -14.24
C GLU A 108 11.23 -2.71 -14.58
N GLY A 109 10.89 -3.23 -15.78
CA GLY A 109 11.23 -4.58 -16.23
C GLY A 109 10.22 -5.68 -15.85
N ALA A 110 9.04 -5.31 -15.35
CA ALA A 110 7.97 -6.27 -15.03
C ALA A 110 7.21 -6.74 -16.28
N THR A 111 6.71 -7.97 -16.20
CA THR A 111 5.68 -8.49 -17.13
C THR A 111 4.32 -8.03 -16.63
N VAL A 112 3.51 -7.43 -17.51
CA VAL A 112 2.16 -6.96 -17.16
C VAL A 112 1.12 -7.82 -17.85
N THR A 113 0.18 -8.35 -17.07
CA THR A 113 -0.96 -9.13 -17.56
C THR A 113 -2.24 -8.36 -17.30
N THR A 114 -2.94 -7.97 -18.37
CA THR A 114 -4.26 -7.35 -18.24
C THR A 114 -5.32 -8.41 -17.94
N VAL A 115 -6.10 -8.17 -16.90
CA VAL A 115 -7.24 -8.99 -16.49
C VAL A 115 -8.52 -8.36 -17.00
N ASP A 116 -9.31 -9.14 -17.73
CA ASP A 116 -10.67 -8.76 -18.10
C ASP A 116 -11.56 -8.85 -16.85
N GLY A 117 -11.79 -7.70 -16.21
CA GLY A 117 -12.49 -7.61 -14.93
C GLY A 117 -12.04 -6.42 -14.07
N SER A 118 -12.47 -6.49 -12.82
CA SER A 118 -12.21 -5.50 -11.77
C SER A 118 -10.84 -5.67 -11.12
N TYR A 119 -10.44 -4.71 -10.29
CA TYR A 119 -9.25 -4.82 -9.44
C TYR A 119 -9.29 -6.09 -8.56
N ASP A 120 -10.45 -6.40 -7.97
CA ASP A 120 -10.64 -7.60 -7.14
C ASP A 120 -10.44 -8.89 -7.96
N ASP A 121 -10.78 -8.89 -9.26
CA ASP A 121 -10.49 -10.01 -10.16
C ASP A 121 -9.00 -10.14 -10.46
N ALA A 122 -8.30 -9.02 -10.64
CA ALA A 122 -6.85 -9.01 -10.82
C ALA A 122 -6.12 -9.54 -9.58
N VAL A 123 -6.54 -9.16 -8.37
CA VAL A 123 -6.01 -9.68 -7.11
C VAL A 123 -6.18 -11.20 -7.03
N ARG A 124 -7.36 -11.71 -7.37
CA ARG A 124 -7.65 -13.15 -7.36
C ARG A 124 -6.75 -13.91 -8.34
N GLN A 125 -6.61 -13.41 -9.57
CA GLN A 125 -5.76 -14.04 -10.58
C GLN A 125 -4.27 -14.01 -10.19
N ALA A 126 -3.79 -12.90 -9.61
CA ALA A 126 -2.44 -12.79 -9.10
C ALA A 126 -2.17 -13.82 -7.98
N ALA A 127 -3.12 -13.98 -7.04
CA ALA A 127 -3.00 -14.97 -5.97
C ALA A 127 -3.03 -16.41 -6.51
N ASP A 128 -3.89 -16.71 -7.48
CA ASP A 128 -3.96 -18.05 -8.06
C ASP A 128 -2.71 -18.40 -8.87
N ALA A 129 -2.06 -17.42 -9.51
CA ALA A 129 -0.81 -17.61 -10.25
C ALA A 129 0.38 -18.03 -9.36
N THR A 130 0.34 -17.78 -8.04
CA THR A 130 1.43 -18.16 -7.12
C THR A 130 1.30 -19.56 -6.54
N ARG A 131 0.10 -20.15 -6.50
CA ARG A 131 -0.20 -21.41 -5.79
C ARG A 131 0.65 -22.61 -6.24
N ALA A 132 1.17 -22.60 -7.47
CA ALA A 132 1.91 -23.73 -8.05
C ALA A 132 3.33 -23.40 -8.55
N THR A 133 3.80 -22.16 -8.37
CA THR A 133 4.94 -21.63 -9.14
C THR A 133 6.16 -21.28 -8.28
N GLY A 134 6.07 -21.42 -6.95
CA GLY A 134 7.12 -20.97 -6.02
C GLY A 134 7.36 -19.46 -6.06
N ALA A 135 6.44 -18.72 -6.68
CA ALA A 135 6.41 -17.28 -6.71
C ALA A 135 5.93 -16.72 -5.35
N VAL A 136 6.31 -15.49 -5.05
CA VAL A 136 5.94 -14.80 -3.82
C VAL A 136 4.90 -13.75 -4.15
N LEU A 137 3.70 -13.92 -3.59
CA LEU A 137 2.64 -12.92 -3.68
C LEU A 137 2.99 -11.74 -2.77
N VAL A 138 2.95 -10.53 -3.31
CA VAL A 138 3.17 -9.27 -2.60
C VAL A 138 1.98 -8.36 -2.85
N GLN A 139 0.87 -8.61 -2.17
CA GLN A 139 -0.36 -7.84 -2.31
C GLN A 139 -0.60 -6.94 -1.09
N ASP A 140 -1.01 -5.70 -1.34
CA ASP A 140 -1.32 -4.68 -0.33
C ASP A 140 -2.76 -4.77 0.24
N SER A 141 -3.44 -5.89 0.02
CA SER A 141 -4.74 -6.25 0.57
C SER A 141 -4.68 -7.65 1.18
N GLY A 142 -5.37 -7.86 2.31
CA GLY A 142 -5.34 -9.12 3.05
C GLY A 142 -6.71 -9.78 3.17
N TRP A 143 -6.68 -11.11 3.28
CA TRP A 143 -7.83 -12.00 3.43
C TRP A 143 -7.43 -13.19 4.31
N PRO A 144 -8.40 -14.02 4.78
CA PRO A 144 -8.08 -15.20 5.59
C PRO A 144 -7.03 -16.10 4.93
N GLY A 145 -5.90 -16.30 5.61
CA GLY A 145 -4.74 -17.07 5.13
C GLY A 145 -3.72 -16.27 4.33
N TYR A 146 -3.88 -14.95 4.18
CA TYR A 146 -2.90 -14.03 3.63
C TYR A 146 -2.94 -12.68 4.36
N GLU A 147 -2.36 -12.65 5.55
CA GLU A 147 -2.37 -11.49 6.44
C GLU A 147 -0.98 -10.86 6.69
N GLU A 148 0.08 -11.67 6.68
CA GLU A 148 1.43 -11.23 7.07
C GLU A 148 1.99 -10.18 6.14
N VAL A 149 2.04 -10.46 4.82
CA VAL A 149 2.57 -9.55 3.81
C VAL A 149 1.82 -8.21 3.75
N PRO A 150 0.46 -8.17 3.68
CA PRO A 150 -0.25 -6.90 3.73
C PRO A 150 -0.06 -6.16 5.06
N GLY A 151 0.11 -6.89 6.17
CA GLY A 151 0.51 -6.32 7.46
C GLY A 151 1.87 -5.61 7.39
N TRP A 152 2.90 -6.26 6.86
CA TRP A 152 4.21 -5.64 6.63
C TRP A 152 4.13 -4.48 5.66
N ILE A 153 3.34 -4.56 4.59
CA ILE A 153 3.17 -3.41 3.69
C ILE A 153 2.60 -2.19 4.44
N ALA A 154 1.61 -2.40 5.32
CA ALA A 154 1.08 -1.33 6.15
C ALA A 154 2.13 -0.80 7.16
N GLU A 155 2.92 -1.68 7.79
CA GLU A 155 4.05 -1.26 8.65
C GLU A 155 5.02 -0.34 7.91
N GLY A 156 5.39 -0.67 6.67
CA GLY A 156 6.30 0.15 5.87
C GLY A 156 5.71 1.54 5.54
N TYR A 157 4.40 1.67 5.40
CA TYR A 157 3.77 2.99 5.23
C TYR A 157 3.85 3.87 6.48
N ALA A 158 4.12 3.32 7.67
CA ALA A 158 4.27 4.11 8.90
C ALA A 158 5.45 5.11 8.82
N THR A 159 6.47 4.82 8.00
CA THR A 159 7.59 5.75 7.74
C THR A 159 7.10 7.12 7.30
N LEU A 160 6.05 7.20 6.49
CA LEU A 160 5.49 8.46 6.02
C LEU A 160 5.02 9.35 7.19
N PHE A 161 4.39 8.75 8.20
CA PHE A 161 3.85 9.46 9.36
C PHE A 161 4.93 9.81 10.39
N ALA A 162 5.92 8.94 10.57
CA ALA A 162 7.09 9.25 11.40
C ALA A 162 7.85 10.48 10.85
N GLU A 163 8.14 10.49 9.55
CA GLU A 163 8.79 11.64 8.92
C GLU A 163 7.90 12.89 8.94
N LEU A 164 6.57 12.74 8.84
CA LEU A 164 5.64 13.87 8.94
C LEU A 164 5.74 14.53 10.32
N ASP A 165 5.77 13.74 11.39
CA ASP A 165 5.89 14.25 12.76
C ASP A 165 7.24 14.95 13.00
N GLU A 166 8.34 14.39 12.49
CA GLU A 166 9.66 15.05 12.51
C GLU A 166 9.62 16.42 11.81
N GLN A 167 9.03 16.47 10.61
CA GLN A 167 8.89 17.71 9.84
C GLN A 167 7.97 18.74 10.52
N LEU A 168 6.95 18.30 11.26
CA LEU A 168 6.10 19.18 12.06
C LEU A 168 6.88 19.83 13.21
N VAL A 169 7.71 19.05 13.90
CA VAL A 169 8.58 19.55 14.97
C VAL A 169 9.58 20.56 14.43
N GLU A 170 10.24 20.25 13.31
CA GLU A 170 11.16 21.18 12.62
C GLU A 170 10.48 22.49 12.20
N ALA A 171 9.21 22.42 11.79
CA ALA A 171 8.39 23.58 11.45
C ALA A 171 7.81 24.32 12.67
N GLY A 172 8.21 23.97 13.90
CA GLY A 172 7.72 24.57 15.13
C GLY A 172 6.22 24.36 15.36
N ALA A 173 5.64 23.30 14.78
CA ALA A 173 4.26 22.89 15.02
C ALA A 173 4.23 21.85 16.14
N ALA A 174 3.38 22.07 17.15
CA ALA A 174 3.17 21.10 18.23
C ALA A 174 2.40 19.84 17.79
N GLY A 175 1.95 19.78 16.54
CA GLY A 175 1.14 18.71 15.96
C GLY A 175 0.11 19.23 14.97
N VAL A 176 -0.77 18.33 14.52
CA VAL A 176 -1.93 18.63 13.67
C VAL A 176 -3.23 18.24 14.36
N GLY A 177 -4.32 18.96 14.09
CA GLY A 177 -5.64 18.63 14.64
C GLY A 177 -6.41 17.57 13.83
N LEU A 178 -6.09 17.45 12.54
CA LEU A 178 -6.75 16.57 11.58
C LEU A 178 -5.73 16.03 10.58
N VAL A 179 -5.78 14.74 10.30
CA VAL A 179 -5.06 14.09 9.20
C VAL A 179 -6.08 13.43 8.27
N ALA A 180 -6.18 13.94 7.04
CA ALA A 180 -7.00 13.33 6.01
C ALA A 180 -6.16 12.30 5.26
N VAL A 181 -6.66 11.07 5.17
CA VAL A 181 -5.98 9.93 4.54
C VAL A 181 -6.86 9.39 3.40
N PRO A 182 -6.37 9.37 2.15
CA PRO A 182 -7.09 8.73 1.07
C PRO A 182 -7.09 7.20 1.24
N VAL A 183 -8.23 6.57 0.97
CA VAL A 183 -8.47 5.16 1.26
C VAL A 183 -8.96 4.41 0.02
N GLY A 184 -8.24 3.35 -0.33
CA GLY A 184 -8.72 2.25 -1.19
C GLY A 184 -9.01 1.04 -0.32
N VAL A 185 -8.17 -0.01 -0.38
CA VAL A 185 -8.29 -1.18 0.51
C VAL A 185 -8.00 -0.91 2.01
N GLY A 186 -7.44 0.26 2.36
CA GLY A 186 -7.25 0.66 3.76
C GLY A 186 -5.82 0.61 4.32
N ALA A 187 -4.84 0.07 3.61
CA ALA A 187 -3.48 -0.15 4.16
C ALA A 187 -2.76 1.13 4.63
N LEU A 188 -2.89 2.26 3.92
CA LEU A 188 -2.31 3.55 4.36
C LEU A 188 -3.02 4.10 5.61
N ALA A 189 -4.34 3.97 5.65
CA ALA A 189 -5.12 4.41 6.80
C ALA A 189 -4.91 3.52 8.03
N GLN A 190 -4.69 2.21 7.84
CA GLN A 190 -4.19 1.33 8.90
C GLN A 190 -2.89 1.87 9.50
N ALA A 191 -1.92 2.24 8.66
CA ALA A 191 -0.65 2.81 9.13
C ALA A 191 -0.85 4.13 9.88
N ALA A 192 -1.75 5.01 9.39
CA ALA A 192 -2.11 6.25 10.06
C ALA A 192 -2.71 6.01 11.46
N VAL A 193 -3.67 5.08 11.55
CA VAL A 193 -4.30 4.70 12.82
C VAL A 193 -3.27 4.12 13.77
N ALA A 194 -2.48 3.14 13.33
CA ALA A 194 -1.47 2.51 14.16
C ALA A 194 -0.46 3.54 14.71
N HIS A 195 -0.03 4.48 13.88
CA HIS A 195 0.88 5.55 14.27
C HIS A 195 0.28 6.52 15.30
N TYR A 196 -0.90 7.08 15.01
CA TYR A 196 -1.52 8.12 15.83
C TYR A 196 -2.35 7.61 17.02
N ARG A 197 -2.66 6.31 17.09
CA ARG A 197 -3.34 5.69 18.24
C ARG A 197 -2.41 4.83 19.07
N GLY A 198 -1.30 4.35 18.51
CA GLY A 198 -0.27 3.60 19.23
C GLY A 198 0.67 4.48 20.06
N THR A 199 0.81 5.77 19.69
CA THR A 199 1.58 6.72 20.49
C THR A 199 0.72 7.25 21.64
N HIS A 200 1.20 7.17 22.89
CA HIS A 200 0.55 7.76 24.09
C HIS A 200 0.60 9.30 24.10
N ALA A 201 0.60 9.94 22.94
CA ALA A 201 0.57 11.39 22.83
C ALA A 201 -0.70 11.92 23.49
N LYS A 202 -0.56 12.97 24.32
CA LYS A 202 -1.69 13.57 25.06
C LYS A 202 -2.79 14.13 24.15
N THR A 203 -2.48 14.36 22.87
CA THR A 203 -3.40 14.86 21.84
C THR A 203 -3.11 14.19 20.50
N ALA A 204 -3.85 13.14 20.16
CA ALA A 204 -3.79 12.54 18.83
C ALA A 204 -4.71 13.31 17.86
N PRO A 205 -4.35 13.45 16.57
CA PRO A 205 -5.21 14.10 15.60
C PRO A 205 -6.50 13.31 15.36
N ALA A 206 -7.56 14.01 14.96
CA ALA A 206 -8.68 13.37 14.27
C ALA A 206 -8.16 12.75 12.96
N LEU A 207 -8.63 11.55 12.62
CA LEU A 207 -8.30 10.89 11.36
C LEU A 207 -9.54 10.93 10.47
N LEU A 208 -9.36 11.33 9.22
CA LEU A 208 -10.44 11.39 8.24
C LEU A 208 -10.09 10.48 7.07
N ALA A 209 -10.78 9.35 6.97
CA ALA A 209 -10.72 8.48 5.81
C ALA A 209 -11.49 9.12 4.63
N VAL A 210 -10.89 9.15 3.44
CA VAL A 210 -11.49 9.73 2.23
C VAL A 210 -11.52 8.70 1.11
N GLU A 211 -12.71 8.36 0.64
CA GLU A 211 -12.95 7.41 -0.46
C GLU A 211 -13.68 8.10 -1.63
N PRO A 212 -13.49 7.64 -2.88
CA PRO A 212 -14.38 8.03 -3.97
C PRO A 212 -15.79 7.48 -3.73
N ALA A 213 -16.82 8.28 -4.00
CA ALA A 213 -18.22 7.86 -3.78
C ALA A 213 -18.60 6.55 -4.50
N VAL A 214 -17.95 6.25 -5.63
CA VAL A 214 -18.20 5.04 -6.44
C VAL A 214 -17.44 3.80 -5.97
N ALA A 215 -16.58 3.91 -4.94
CA ALA A 215 -15.85 2.78 -4.36
C ALA A 215 -15.66 2.94 -2.84
N ALA A 216 -16.70 3.43 -2.14
CA ALA A 216 -16.66 3.72 -0.71
C ALA A 216 -16.88 2.47 0.16
N CYS A 217 -15.97 1.49 0.02
CA CYS A 217 -16.08 0.18 0.66
C CYS A 217 -15.86 0.22 2.19
N VAL A 218 -15.00 1.12 2.67
CA VAL A 218 -14.74 1.32 4.11
C VAL A 218 -15.93 2.01 4.75
N LEU A 219 -16.47 3.08 4.16
CA LEU A 219 -17.69 3.73 4.64
C LEU A 219 -18.86 2.75 4.75
N ALA A 220 -19.07 1.93 3.72
CA ALA A 220 -20.11 0.91 3.73
C ALA A 220 -19.89 -0.14 4.84
N SER A 221 -18.63 -0.51 5.09
CA SER A 221 -18.26 -1.45 6.15
C SER A 221 -18.46 -0.87 7.55
N LEU A 222 -18.08 0.39 7.78
CA LEU A 222 -18.30 1.13 9.02
C LEU A 222 -19.80 1.24 9.33
N ALA A 223 -20.60 1.67 8.35
CA ALA A 223 -22.05 1.80 8.51
C ALA A 223 -22.76 0.47 8.85
N ARG A 224 -22.18 -0.66 8.42
CA ARG A 224 -22.73 -2.01 8.65
C ARG A 224 -22.08 -2.75 9.83
N GLY A 225 -21.01 -2.20 10.42
CA GLY A 225 -20.24 -2.84 11.49
C GLY A 225 -19.49 -4.11 11.06
N ARG A 226 -19.34 -4.37 9.75
CA ARG A 226 -18.67 -5.57 9.21
C ARG A 226 -18.08 -5.30 7.84
N LEU A 227 -17.01 -6.03 7.50
CA LEU A 227 -16.44 -6.06 6.15
C LEU A 227 -17.54 -6.24 5.10
N THR A 228 -17.56 -5.31 4.16
CA THR A 228 -18.58 -5.21 3.14
C THR A 228 -17.90 -4.81 1.83
N SER A 229 -17.98 -5.69 0.84
CA SER A 229 -17.63 -5.33 -0.53
C SER A 229 -18.74 -4.50 -1.17
N VAL A 230 -18.35 -3.56 -2.02
CA VAL A 230 -19.25 -2.73 -2.85
C VAL A 230 -18.85 -2.86 -4.31
N PRO A 231 -19.80 -2.71 -5.25
CA PRO A 231 -19.43 -2.55 -6.66
C PRO A 231 -18.60 -1.27 -6.83
N THR A 232 -17.63 -1.31 -7.74
CA THR A 232 -16.82 -0.15 -8.13
C THR A 232 -17.35 0.47 -9.42
N GLY A 233 -16.89 1.69 -9.73
CA GLY A 233 -17.30 2.42 -10.92
C GLY A 233 -16.15 3.20 -11.56
N ALA A 234 -16.45 3.92 -12.64
CA ALA A 234 -15.48 4.79 -13.29
C ALA A 234 -15.14 5.99 -12.39
N THR A 235 -13.84 6.21 -12.15
CA THR A 235 -13.35 7.33 -11.33
C THR A 235 -11.96 7.77 -11.80
N VAL A 236 -11.65 9.05 -11.61
CA VAL A 236 -10.29 9.59 -11.80
C VAL A 236 -9.34 9.16 -10.69
N MET A 237 -9.86 8.67 -9.55
CA MET A 237 -9.10 8.23 -8.39
C MET A 237 -8.72 6.75 -8.48
N ALA A 238 -8.02 6.35 -9.55
CA ALA A 238 -7.74 4.93 -9.85
C ALA A 238 -7.12 4.16 -8.68
N GLY A 239 -6.14 4.76 -7.97
CA GLY A 239 -5.49 4.12 -6.82
C GLY A 239 -6.37 3.94 -5.58
N LEU A 240 -7.61 4.44 -5.60
CA LEU A 240 -8.61 4.31 -4.52
C LEU A 240 -9.85 3.52 -4.99
N ASN A 241 -9.88 3.00 -6.22
CA ASN A 241 -11.04 2.35 -6.81
C ASN A 241 -11.18 0.87 -6.38
N CYS A 242 -11.19 0.64 -5.07
CA CYS A 242 -11.19 -0.70 -4.48
C CYS A 242 -12.60 -1.08 -3.98
N GLY A 243 -13.07 -2.29 -4.30
CA GLY A 243 -14.41 -2.74 -3.91
C GLY A 243 -14.45 -3.39 -2.53
N THR A 244 -13.33 -3.96 -2.09
CA THR A 244 -13.24 -4.77 -0.87
C THR A 244 -12.15 -4.22 0.07
N PRO A 245 -12.48 -3.86 1.33
CA PRO A 245 -11.46 -3.47 2.30
C PRO A 245 -10.57 -4.66 2.67
N SER A 246 -9.30 -4.39 2.94
CA SER A 246 -8.36 -5.38 3.47
C SER A 246 -8.82 -5.87 4.84
N GLY A 247 -8.89 -7.19 5.02
CA GLY A 247 -9.23 -7.79 6.31
C GLY A 247 -8.24 -7.44 7.42
N VAL A 248 -6.98 -7.19 7.05
CA VAL A 248 -5.92 -6.76 7.98
C VAL A 248 -6.09 -5.31 8.41
N ALA A 249 -6.55 -4.44 7.50
CA ALA A 249 -6.77 -3.02 7.80
C ALA A 249 -8.06 -2.79 8.60
N TRP A 250 -9.05 -3.66 8.44
CA TRP A 250 -10.39 -3.45 8.98
C TRP A 250 -10.47 -3.21 10.50
N PRO A 251 -9.80 -3.98 11.38
CA PRO A 251 -9.83 -3.72 12.81
C PRO A 251 -9.33 -2.32 13.17
N TYR A 252 -8.28 -1.84 12.49
CA TYR A 252 -7.74 -0.49 12.69
C TYR A 252 -8.72 0.58 12.23
N LEU A 253 -9.34 0.40 11.07
CA LEU A 253 -10.32 1.34 10.55
C LEU A 253 -11.57 1.41 11.44
N ARG A 254 -12.14 0.26 11.82
CA ARG A 254 -13.34 0.19 12.66
C ARG A 254 -13.17 0.93 13.99
N ASP A 255 -12.00 0.79 14.60
CA ASP A 255 -11.76 1.27 15.97
C ASP A 255 -10.99 2.61 16.02
N GLY A 256 -10.47 3.09 14.88
CA GLY A 256 -9.45 4.13 14.85
C GLY A 256 -9.74 5.35 13.97
N VAL A 257 -10.66 5.24 13.00
CA VAL A 257 -11.11 6.37 12.16
C VAL A 257 -12.46 6.92 12.60
#